data_AF-A0A960CHE1-F1
#
_entry.id   AF-A0A960CHE1-F1
#
_cell.length_a   1.000
_cell.length_b   1.000
_cell.length_c   1.000
_cell.angle_alpha   90.00
_cell.angle_beta   90.00
_cell.angle_gamma   90.00
#
_symmetry.space_group_name_H-M   'P 1'
#
loop_
_entity.id
_entity.type
_entity.pdbx_description
1 polymer ?
#
loop_
_entity_poly.entity_id
_entity_poly.type
_entity_poly.pdbx_seq_one_letter_code
_entity_poly.pdbx_strand_id
1 'polypeptide(L)'
;MTETTTTPEAETNLEPAQEPDQAEQPTGNREAKYRVERNSARQERDELIARIEQLHQREAERIASRGLAEPADLFSVGGVTVSDLMSDGEVDPSKVDAVVRNLVGSRPGLAKHSPAVDPTQGLHGGGGKPSPTFSDLLRP
;
A
#
# COMPACT_ATOMS: atom_id res chain seq x y z
N MET A 1 -28.41 75.86 -34.35
CA MET A 1 -28.84 74.51 -33.95
C MET A 1 -29.25 73.82 -35.23
N THR A 2 -28.34 73.29 -36.06
CA THR A 2 -27.18 72.41 -35.75
C THR A 2 -27.58 71.22 -34.88
N GLU A 3 -27.27 69.95 -35.17
CA GLU A 3 -26.55 69.28 -36.28
C GLU A 3 -27.10 67.82 -36.38
N THR A 4 -26.97 66.95 -37.40
CA THR A 4 -26.21 66.91 -38.68
C THR A 4 -26.96 66.01 -39.69
N THR A 5 -26.64 66.09 -41.00
CA THR A 5 -26.98 65.10 -42.04
C THR A 5 -25.84 64.10 -42.24
N THR A 6 -26.10 62.81 -42.50
CA THR A 6 -25.19 61.95 -43.30
C THR A 6 -25.90 60.74 -43.93
N THR A 7 -25.72 60.67 -45.24
CA THR A 7 -26.13 59.72 -46.30
C THR A 7 -24.80 59.12 -46.86
N PRO A 8 -24.70 58.06 -47.71
CA PRO A 8 -25.65 57.09 -48.30
C PRO A 8 -25.27 55.60 -48.07
N GLU A 9 -25.98 54.72 -48.79
CA GLU A 9 -25.59 53.36 -49.19
C GLU A 9 -24.20 53.27 -49.85
N ALA A 10 -23.53 52.10 -49.69
CA ALA A 10 -22.59 51.55 -50.67
C ALA A 10 -22.48 50.03 -50.50
N GLU A 11 -22.78 49.27 -51.55
CA GLU A 11 -22.59 47.81 -51.61
C GLU A 11 -21.09 47.46 -51.62
N THR A 12 -20.64 46.41 -50.92
CA THR A 12 -19.36 45.74 -51.22
C THR A 12 -19.33 44.29 -50.70
N ASN A 13 -19.21 43.37 -51.66
CA ASN A 13 -18.59 42.05 -51.62
C ASN A 13 -19.12 40.95 -50.68
N LEU A 14 -19.70 39.91 -51.30
CA LEU A 14 -19.88 38.59 -50.71
C LEU A 14 -18.58 37.78 -50.83
N GLU A 15 -17.70 37.89 -49.83
CA GLU A 15 -16.60 36.93 -49.67
C GLU A 15 -17.10 35.67 -48.93
N PRO A 16 -16.92 34.46 -49.49
CA PRO A 16 -17.20 33.24 -48.75
C PRO A 16 -16.18 33.11 -47.63
N ALA A 17 -16.65 33.19 -46.38
CA ALA A 17 -15.82 32.89 -45.22
C ALA A 17 -15.25 31.47 -45.38
N GLN A 18 -13.93 31.37 -45.49
CA GLN A 18 -13.25 30.08 -45.58
C GLN A 18 -13.54 29.29 -44.31
N GLU A 19 -14.19 28.14 -44.47
CA GLU A 19 -14.37 27.18 -43.38
C GLU A 19 -12.98 26.83 -42.81
N PRO A 20 -12.82 26.74 -41.48
CA PRO A 20 -11.58 26.25 -40.91
C PRO A 20 -11.44 24.77 -41.29
N ASP A 21 -10.58 24.53 -42.27
CA ASP A 21 -10.20 23.22 -42.78
C ASP A 21 -9.97 22.27 -41.61
N GLN A 22 -10.82 21.25 -41.50
CA GLN A 22 -10.80 20.30 -40.37
C GLN A 22 -9.58 19.41 -40.54
N ALA A 23 -8.44 19.90 -40.07
CA ALA A 23 -7.17 19.19 -40.13
C ALA A 23 -7.31 17.82 -39.44
N GLU A 24 -7.45 16.78 -40.26
CA GLU A 24 -7.46 15.38 -39.84
C GLU A 24 -6.12 15.08 -39.16
N GLN A 25 -6.08 15.18 -37.83
CA GLN A 25 -4.89 14.83 -37.07
C GLN A 25 -4.54 13.37 -37.35
N PRO A 26 -3.27 13.05 -37.68
CA PRO A 26 -2.88 11.71 -38.06
C PRO A 26 -3.21 10.70 -36.95
N THR A 27 -4.09 9.76 -37.28
CA THR A 27 -4.73 8.81 -36.36
C THR A 27 -3.73 7.99 -35.54
N GLY A 28 -2.56 7.70 -36.10
CA GLY A 28 -1.47 6.97 -35.42
C GLY A 28 -0.97 7.62 -34.13
N ASN A 29 -1.10 8.94 -33.95
CA ASN A 29 -0.69 9.60 -32.69
C ASN A 29 -1.65 9.29 -31.53
N ARG A 30 -2.94 9.03 -31.81
CA ARG A 30 -3.92 8.63 -30.77
C ARG A 30 -3.71 7.18 -30.35
N GLU A 31 -3.52 6.26 -31.30
CA GLU A 31 -3.26 4.85 -30.98
C GLU A 31 -1.94 4.68 -30.20
N ALA A 32 -0.89 5.41 -30.58
CA ALA A 32 0.38 5.42 -29.85
C ALA A 32 0.20 5.84 -28.38
N LYS A 33 -0.58 6.91 -28.11
CA LYS A 33 -0.90 7.35 -26.74
C LYS A 33 -1.65 6.27 -25.95
N TYR A 34 -2.74 5.72 -26.49
CA TYR A 34 -3.49 4.65 -25.81
C TYR A 34 -2.64 3.40 -25.54
N ARG A 35 -1.67 3.07 -26.39
CA ARG A 35 -0.71 1.99 -26.14
C ARG A 35 0.23 2.30 -24.97
N VAL A 36 0.67 3.55 -24.82
CA VAL A 36 1.50 4.00 -23.69
C VAL A 36 0.68 3.99 -22.40
N GLU A 37 -0.49 4.65 -22.39
CA GLU A 37 -1.41 4.73 -21.23
C GLU A 37 -1.82 3.33 -20.73
N ARG A 38 -2.16 2.41 -21.64
CA ARG A 38 -2.48 1.02 -21.28
C ARG A 38 -1.28 0.28 -20.69
N ASN A 39 -0.07 0.59 -21.14
CA ASN A 39 1.14 -0.05 -20.64
C ASN A 39 1.54 0.51 -19.27
N SER A 40 1.43 1.83 -19.03
CA SER A 40 1.66 2.43 -17.70
C SER A 40 0.63 1.94 -16.69
N ALA A 41 -0.67 1.92 -17.04
CA ALA A 41 -1.72 1.40 -16.17
C ALA A 41 -1.52 -0.08 -15.79
N ARG A 42 -0.87 -0.89 -16.65
CA ARG A 42 -0.48 -2.27 -16.30
C ARG A 42 0.69 -2.29 -15.32
N GLN A 43 1.71 -1.46 -15.53
CA GLN A 43 2.85 -1.32 -14.62
C GLN A 43 2.39 -0.86 -13.23
N GLU A 44 1.59 0.21 -13.16
CA GLU A 44 1.00 0.73 -11.92
C GLU A 44 0.18 -0.34 -11.18
N ARG A 45 -0.63 -1.12 -11.89
CA ARG A 45 -1.38 -2.24 -11.31
C ARG A 45 -0.45 -3.31 -10.74
N ASP A 46 0.58 -3.71 -11.49
CA ASP A 46 1.49 -4.79 -11.09
C ASP A 46 2.37 -4.36 -9.89
N GLU A 47 2.77 -3.08 -9.83
CA GLU A 47 3.42 -2.46 -8.68
C GLU A 47 2.52 -2.43 -7.43
N LEU A 48 1.24 -2.09 -7.59
CA LEU A 48 0.26 -2.09 -6.50
C LEU A 48 -0.01 -3.51 -5.98
N ILE A 49 -0.11 -4.51 -6.86
CA ILE A 49 -0.25 -5.93 -6.47
C ILE A 49 0.96 -6.37 -5.64
N ALA A 50 2.18 -6.15 -6.12
CA ALA A 50 3.40 -6.50 -5.38
C ALA A 50 3.48 -5.80 -4.01
N ARG A 51 2.98 -4.57 -3.90
CA ARG A 51 2.91 -3.84 -2.62
C ARG A 51 1.86 -4.41 -1.67
N ILE A 52 0.71 -4.85 -2.17
CA ILE A 52 -0.35 -5.51 -1.39
C ILE A 52 0.14 -6.87 -0.88
N GLU A 53 0.80 -7.66 -1.73
CA GLU A 53 1.41 -8.95 -1.34
C GLU A 53 2.40 -8.79 -0.18
N GLN A 54 3.28 -7.77 -0.24
CA GLN A 54 4.20 -7.45 0.85
C GLN A 54 3.49 -7.04 2.14
N LEU A 55 2.34 -6.35 2.06
CA LEU A 55 1.54 -5.99 3.24
C LEU A 55 0.86 -7.22 3.84
N HIS A 56 0.31 -8.12 3.02
CA HIS A 56 -0.29 -9.37 3.48
C HIS A 56 0.75 -10.30 4.11
N GLN A 57 1.95 -10.40 3.54
CA GLN A 57 3.04 -11.18 4.13
C GLN A 57 3.43 -10.63 5.52
N ARG A 58 3.62 -9.32 5.64
CA ARG A 58 3.93 -8.65 6.92
C ARG A 58 2.82 -8.80 7.95
N GLU A 59 1.56 -8.81 7.52
CA GLU A 59 0.41 -8.98 8.41
C GLU A 59 0.33 -10.43 8.94
N ALA A 60 0.57 -11.43 8.09
CA ALA A 60 0.71 -12.81 8.51
C ALA A 60 1.88 -13.01 9.51
N GLU A 61 3.04 -12.41 9.23
CA GLU A 61 4.19 -12.38 10.16
C GLU A 61 3.83 -11.70 11.49
N ARG A 62 3.13 -10.55 11.44
CA ARG A 62 2.68 -9.82 12.63
C ARG A 62 1.76 -10.69 13.51
N ILE A 63 0.83 -11.43 12.92
CA ILE A 63 -0.04 -12.37 13.65
C ILE A 63 0.79 -13.53 14.22
N ALA A 64 1.66 -14.14 13.42
CA ALA A 64 2.49 -15.28 13.82
C ALA A 64 3.49 -14.97 14.95
N SER A 65 3.96 -13.72 15.04
CA SER A 65 4.85 -13.22 16.12
C SER A 65 4.30 -13.36 17.54
N ARG A 66 3.01 -13.70 17.68
CA ARG A 66 2.37 -14.04 18.96
C ARG A 66 2.82 -15.42 19.48
N GLY A 67 3.01 -16.40 18.59
CA GLY A 67 3.33 -17.78 18.94
C GLY A 67 4.73 -18.24 18.53
N LEU A 68 5.28 -17.71 17.44
CA LEU A 68 6.65 -18.02 16.98
C LEU A 68 7.68 -17.06 17.59
N ALA A 69 8.91 -17.54 17.75
CA ALA A 69 10.05 -16.70 18.09
C ALA A 69 10.47 -15.83 16.89
N GLU A 70 10.59 -16.44 15.71
CA GLU A 70 10.85 -15.78 14.44
C GLU A 70 9.60 -15.91 13.54
N PRO A 71 8.90 -14.82 13.19
CA PRO A 71 7.62 -14.93 12.45
C PRO A 71 7.80 -15.38 11.00
N ALA A 72 8.98 -15.17 10.40
CA ALA A 72 9.32 -15.61 9.05
C ALA A 72 9.34 -17.16 8.91
N ASP A 73 9.47 -17.89 10.01
CA ASP A 73 9.45 -19.37 10.02
C ASP A 73 8.09 -19.94 9.59
N LEU A 74 7.03 -19.14 9.63
CA LEU A 74 5.71 -19.48 9.06
C LEU A 74 5.83 -19.85 7.57
N PHE A 75 6.63 -19.11 6.83
CA PHE A 75 6.84 -19.32 5.39
C PHE A 75 8.02 -20.25 5.12
N SER A 76 9.16 -20.05 5.80
CA SER A 76 10.40 -20.79 5.51
C SER A 76 10.40 -22.24 6.01
N VAL A 77 9.72 -22.52 7.15
CA VAL A 77 9.63 -23.86 7.75
C VAL A 77 8.23 -24.43 7.65
N GLY A 78 7.19 -23.59 7.79
CA GLY A 78 5.80 -24.02 7.65
C GLY A 78 5.42 -24.45 6.23
N GLY A 79 6.12 -23.94 5.20
CA GLY A 79 5.86 -24.29 3.80
C GLY A 79 4.51 -23.82 3.26
N VAL A 80 3.85 -22.91 3.98
CA VAL A 80 2.54 -22.34 3.65
C VAL A 80 2.75 -21.09 2.79
N THR A 81 1.84 -20.81 1.86
CA THR A 81 1.87 -19.57 1.05
C THR A 81 0.94 -18.50 1.63
N VAL A 82 1.14 -17.23 1.25
CA VAL A 82 0.23 -16.14 1.68
C VAL A 82 -1.22 -16.45 1.29
N SER A 83 -1.45 -16.99 0.10
CA SER A 83 -2.79 -17.37 -0.41
C SER A 83 -3.52 -18.38 0.47
N ASP A 84 -2.83 -19.35 1.08
CA ASP A 84 -3.46 -20.36 1.94
C ASP A 84 -4.02 -19.76 3.24
N LEU A 85 -3.44 -18.64 3.66
CA LEU A 85 -3.76 -17.92 4.90
C LEU A 85 -4.83 -16.83 4.71
N MET A 86 -5.33 -16.62 3.48
CA MET A 86 -6.30 -15.55 3.20
C MET A 86 -7.76 -15.98 3.39
N SER A 87 -8.62 -15.02 3.75
CA SER A 87 -10.08 -15.10 3.59
C SER A 87 -10.60 -13.72 3.15
N ASP A 88 -11.53 -13.71 2.19
CA ASP A 88 -12.27 -12.50 1.77
C ASP A 88 -11.40 -11.29 1.36
N GLY A 89 -10.15 -11.54 0.95
CA GLY A 89 -9.17 -10.52 0.54
C GLY A 89 -8.18 -10.09 1.62
N GLU A 90 -8.38 -10.51 2.88
CA GLU A 90 -7.50 -10.21 4.02
C GLU A 90 -6.81 -11.50 4.55
N VAL A 91 -5.89 -11.35 5.50
CA VAL A 91 -5.22 -12.48 6.17
C VAL A 91 -6.10 -12.98 7.33
N ASP A 92 -6.50 -14.25 7.30
CA ASP A 92 -7.33 -14.86 8.35
C ASP A 92 -6.46 -15.24 9.56
N PRO A 93 -6.61 -14.56 10.72
CA PRO A 93 -5.82 -14.86 11.91
C PRO A 93 -6.06 -16.28 12.44
N SER A 94 -7.23 -16.87 12.19
CA SER A 94 -7.59 -18.21 12.64
C SER A 94 -6.78 -19.29 11.90
N LYS A 95 -6.54 -19.09 10.59
CA LYS A 95 -5.68 -19.96 9.78
C LYS A 95 -4.22 -19.81 10.17
N VAL A 96 -3.73 -18.58 10.34
CA VAL A 96 -2.36 -18.32 10.82
C VAL A 96 -2.13 -19.00 12.16
N ASP A 97 -3.02 -18.79 13.14
CA ASP A 97 -2.93 -19.43 14.45
C ASP A 97 -2.95 -20.97 14.37
N ALA A 98 -3.78 -21.56 13.49
CA ALA A 98 -3.83 -23.02 13.30
C ALA A 98 -2.50 -23.57 12.76
N VAL A 99 -1.91 -22.91 11.76
CA VAL A 99 -0.59 -23.27 11.22
C VAL A 99 0.50 -23.11 12.28
N VAL A 100 0.50 -22.00 13.02
CA VAL A 100 1.47 -21.74 14.10
C VAL A 100 1.38 -22.81 15.20
N ARG A 101 0.17 -23.22 15.62
CA ARG A 101 0.00 -24.31 16.60
C ARG A 101 0.54 -25.64 16.08
N ASN A 102 0.32 -25.97 14.81
CA ASN A 102 0.85 -27.20 14.19
C ASN A 102 2.39 -27.17 14.06
N LEU A 103 2.95 -26.01 13.71
CA LEU A 103 4.40 -25.80 13.60
C LEU A 103 5.08 -25.88 14.97
N VAL A 104 4.52 -25.26 16.00
CA VAL A 104 5.00 -25.36 17.39
C VAL A 104 4.83 -26.78 17.94
N GLY A 105 3.72 -27.47 17.64
CA GLY A 105 3.48 -28.84 18.08
C GLY A 105 4.46 -29.86 17.49
N SER A 106 4.88 -29.66 16.23
CA SER A 106 5.90 -30.49 15.58
C SER A 106 7.34 -30.06 15.91
N ARG A 107 7.58 -28.78 16.17
CA ARG A 107 8.89 -28.18 16.44
C ARG A 107 8.81 -27.20 17.61
N PRO A 108 8.78 -27.67 18.87
CA PRO A 108 8.58 -26.80 20.04
C PRO A 108 9.68 -25.73 20.21
N GLY A 109 10.88 -25.95 19.64
CA GLY A 109 11.96 -24.96 19.65
C GLY A 109 11.72 -23.71 18.79
N LEU A 110 10.67 -23.68 17.95
CA LEU A 110 10.26 -22.49 17.20
C LEU A 110 9.27 -21.60 17.97
N ALA A 111 8.76 -22.09 19.11
CA ALA A 111 7.86 -21.33 19.96
C ALA A 111 8.55 -20.08 20.52
N LYS A 112 7.78 -19.01 20.67
CA LYS A 112 8.21 -17.79 21.34
C LYS A 112 8.75 -18.12 22.74
N HIS A 113 9.97 -17.66 23.04
CA HIS A 113 10.59 -17.95 24.33
C HIS A 113 9.75 -17.39 25.49
N SER A 114 9.27 -18.30 26.34
CA SER A 114 8.70 -17.98 27.64
C SER A 114 9.65 -18.53 28.71
N PRO A 115 10.16 -17.70 29.64
CA PRO A 115 11.08 -18.17 30.67
C PRO A 115 10.36 -19.14 31.60
N ALA A 116 10.97 -20.31 31.82
CA ALA A 116 10.43 -21.35 32.70
C ALA A 116 10.51 -20.99 34.20
N VAL A 117 11.26 -19.94 34.54
CA VAL A 117 11.40 -19.38 35.88
C VAL A 117 10.85 -17.96 35.89
N ASP A 118 10.24 -17.58 37.01
CA ASP A 118 9.88 -16.18 37.25
C ASP A 118 11.16 -15.32 37.34
N PRO A 119 11.34 -14.33 36.45
CA PRO A 119 12.55 -13.52 36.38
C PRO A 119 12.74 -12.58 37.59
N THR A 120 11.77 -12.51 38.50
CA THR A 120 11.85 -11.74 39.75
C THR A 120 12.27 -12.58 40.96
N GLN A 121 12.45 -13.89 40.80
CA GLN A 121 12.96 -14.76 41.88
C GLN A 121 14.37 -14.33 42.32
N GLY A 122 14.56 -14.18 43.64
CA GLY A 122 15.78 -13.63 44.22
C GLY A 122 15.91 -12.10 44.13
N LEU A 123 15.00 -11.41 43.44
CA LEU A 123 15.01 -9.95 43.29
C LEU A 123 14.09 -9.29 44.32
N HIS A 124 14.49 -9.37 45.59
CA HIS A 124 13.75 -8.73 46.70
C HIS A 124 13.83 -7.20 46.61
N GLY A 125 12.72 -6.59 46.13
CA GLY A 125 12.53 -5.14 46.06
C GLY A 125 12.38 -4.61 44.64
N GLY A 126 11.19 -4.75 44.05
CA GLY A 126 10.75 -3.96 42.89
C GLY A 126 11.54 -4.19 41.59
N GLY A 127 11.30 -5.32 40.91
CA GLY A 127 11.94 -5.69 39.64
C GLY A 127 11.57 -4.86 38.40
N GLY A 128 11.24 -3.57 38.56
CA GLY A 128 11.07 -2.62 37.47
C GLY A 128 12.27 -1.69 37.37
N LYS A 129 12.76 -1.42 36.15
CA LYS A 129 13.59 -0.23 35.93
C LYS A 129 12.77 0.99 36.36
N PRO A 130 13.33 1.96 37.11
CA PRO A 130 12.58 3.14 37.51
C PRO A 130 12.01 3.83 36.27
N SER A 131 10.71 4.14 36.27
CA SER A 131 10.08 4.87 35.18
C SER A 131 10.72 6.26 35.08
N PRO A 132 11.16 6.71 33.89
CA PRO A 132 11.75 8.04 33.76
C PRO A 132 10.73 9.10 34.19
N THR A 133 11.14 9.91 35.15
CA THR A 133 10.38 11.04 35.67
C THR A 133 10.80 12.31 34.95
N PHE A 134 9.98 13.37 35.03
CA PHE A 134 10.36 14.68 34.49
C PHE A 134 11.69 15.20 35.08
N SER A 135 12.01 14.81 36.32
CA SER A 135 13.30 15.08 36.97
C SER A 135 14.51 14.45 36.29
N ASP A 136 14.35 13.32 35.56
CA ASP A 136 15.45 12.67 34.86
C ASP A 136 15.84 13.41 33.57
N LEU A 137 14.95 14.25 33.02
CA LEU A 137 15.23 15.16 31.88
C LEU A 137 16.06 16.39 32.28
N LEU A 138 16.17 16.67 33.58
CA LEU A 138 16.84 17.85 34.15
C LEU A 138 18.17 17.52 34.82
N ARG A 139 18.63 16.26 34.77
CA ARG A 139 20.00 15.92 35.18
C ARG A 139 20.98 16.30 34.06
N PRO A 140 22.09 16.97 34.38
CA PRO A 140 23.10 17.39 33.40
C PRO A 140 23.93 16.23 32.85
#